data_AF-A0A3M6WFJ5-F1
#
_entry.id   AF-A0A3M6WFJ5-F1
#
_cell.length_a   1.000
_cell.length_b   1.000
_cell.length_c   1.000
_cell.angle_alpha   90.00
_cell.angle_beta   90.00
_cell.angle_gamma   90.00
#
_symmetry.space_group_name_H-M   'P 1'
#
loop_
_entity.id
_entity.type
_entity.pdbx_description
1 polymer ?
#
loop_
_entity_poly.entity_id
_entity_poly.type
_entity_poly.pdbx_seq_one_letter_code
_entity_poly.pdbx_strand_id
1 'polypeptide(L)'
;MLSWSNAFKRSRYKSIAPDLNDPDDELEAKWRVWAEQESLKRLIIAFFIFDSQVAIVNMKNASISPAQMQIPLPASQDMWLAPNAHAWRNIYYSVKLPGVNPESMTMLDFFGNNAMLQQLGNMVDHRLCMLAACHGLGHEVWNFRQHARLLAHWKNQGRRDRWLAHQTQQRDLNDDLTTLQTHCEMQMSSSQEALFTLELHLMTLHVDLEDVQTFSGKSGEEEARKVLPRIRE
;
A
#
# COMPACT_ATOMS: atom_id res chain seq x y z
N MET A 1 -15.87 -11.69 -1.01
CA MET A 1 -16.29 -12.07 0.36
C MET A 1 -15.98 -10.97 1.38
N LEU A 2 -14.76 -10.40 1.38
CA LEU A 2 -14.35 -9.31 2.31
C LEU A 2 -15.11 -7.98 2.14
N SER A 3 -15.46 -7.59 0.90
CA SER A 3 -16.24 -6.36 0.68
C SER A 3 -17.66 -6.45 1.26
N TRP A 4 -18.29 -7.62 1.16
CA TRP A 4 -19.64 -7.89 1.63
C TRP A 4 -19.75 -7.94 3.15
N SER A 5 -18.67 -8.25 3.87
CA SER A 5 -18.64 -8.30 5.33
C SER A 5 -18.28 -6.97 6.00
N ASN A 6 -18.25 -5.87 5.23
CA ASN A 6 -17.75 -4.55 5.66
C ASN A 6 -16.34 -4.62 6.27
N ALA A 7 -15.52 -5.61 5.88
CA ALA A 7 -14.21 -5.86 6.49
C ALA A 7 -13.28 -4.65 6.34
N PHE A 8 -13.39 -3.92 5.23
CA PHE A 8 -12.58 -2.75 4.97
C PHE A 8 -13.05 -1.48 5.69
N LYS A 9 -14.25 -1.47 6.30
CA LYS A 9 -14.86 -0.25 6.86
C LYS A 9 -14.39 0.01 8.29
N ARG A 10 -14.03 1.27 8.57
CA ARG A 10 -13.60 1.72 9.90
C ARG A 10 -14.61 1.38 11.01
N SER A 11 -15.90 1.45 10.71
CA SER A 11 -17.00 1.18 11.65
C SER A 11 -17.03 -0.23 12.22
N ARG A 12 -16.37 -1.20 11.56
CA ARG A 12 -16.25 -2.58 12.08
C ARG A 12 -15.29 -2.67 13.27
N TYR A 13 -14.32 -1.76 13.37
CA TYR A 13 -13.23 -1.83 14.32
C TYR A 13 -13.53 -1.00 15.58
N LYS A 14 -13.33 -1.60 16.74
CA LYS A 14 -13.53 -0.95 18.04
C LYS A 14 -12.21 -0.49 18.62
N SER A 15 -12.28 0.53 19.47
CA SER A 15 -11.15 0.91 20.30
C SER A 15 -11.01 -0.09 21.43
N ILE A 16 -9.85 -0.76 21.51
CA ILE A 16 -9.58 -1.76 22.55
C ILE A 16 -8.24 -1.41 23.17
N ALA A 17 -8.29 -0.93 24.41
CA ALA A 17 -7.14 -0.52 25.18
C ALA A 17 -7.15 -1.23 26.54
N PRO A 18 -5.98 -1.67 27.04
CA PRO A 18 -5.85 -2.15 28.41
C PRO A 18 -5.88 -0.97 29.41
N ASP A 19 -6.34 -1.24 30.63
CA ASP A 19 -6.16 -0.39 31.80
C ASP A 19 -5.07 -0.95 32.73
N LEU A 20 -4.41 -0.05 33.48
CA LEU A 20 -3.43 -0.46 34.49
C LEU A 20 -4.07 -1.25 35.65
N ASN A 21 -5.35 -1.01 35.93
CA ASN A 21 -6.10 -1.63 37.01
C ASN A 21 -6.99 -2.79 36.55
N ASP A 22 -6.89 -3.20 35.27
CA ASP A 22 -7.63 -4.36 34.77
C ASP A 22 -7.23 -5.60 35.58
N PRO A 23 -8.20 -6.36 36.14
CA PRO A 23 -7.92 -7.68 36.71
C PRO A 23 -7.47 -8.64 35.61
N ASP A 24 -6.71 -9.68 35.98
CA ASP A 24 -6.07 -10.59 35.03
C ASP A 24 -7.05 -11.19 34.02
N ASP A 25 -8.24 -11.61 34.46
CA ASP A 25 -9.29 -12.18 33.59
C ASP A 25 -9.83 -11.15 32.57
N GLU A 26 -10.01 -9.89 32.98
CA GLU A 26 -10.49 -8.82 32.10
C GLU A 26 -9.40 -8.43 31.09
N LEU A 27 -8.16 -8.34 31.55
CA LEU A 27 -7.02 -8.01 30.70
C LEU A 27 -6.82 -9.08 29.62
N GLU A 28 -6.89 -10.36 30.00
CA GLU A 28 -6.81 -11.49 29.08
C GLU A 28 -7.96 -11.48 28.07
N ALA A 29 -9.19 -11.19 28.51
CA ALA A 29 -10.35 -11.08 27.62
C ALA A 29 -10.18 -9.92 26.61
N LYS A 30 -9.74 -8.73 27.06
CA LYS A 30 -9.47 -7.58 26.18
C LYS A 30 -8.37 -7.89 25.17
N TRP A 31 -7.28 -8.51 25.61
CA TRP A 31 -6.17 -8.88 24.74
C TRP A 31 -6.61 -9.86 23.65
N ARG A 32 -7.43 -10.87 23.97
CA ARG A 32 -7.95 -11.81 22.97
C ARG A 32 -8.81 -11.14 21.91
N VAL A 33 -9.73 -10.27 22.32
CA VAL A 33 -10.58 -9.52 21.37
C VAL A 33 -9.73 -8.56 20.53
N TRP A 34 -8.75 -7.89 21.14
CA TRP A 34 -7.79 -7.06 20.42
C TRP A 34 -6.99 -7.86 19.41
N ALA A 35 -6.46 -9.03 19.80
CA ALA A 35 -5.63 -9.88 18.94
C ALA A 35 -6.43 -10.42 17.75
N GLU A 36 -7.69 -10.80 17.94
CA GLU A 36 -8.57 -11.19 16.85
C GLU A 36 -8.79 -10.02 15.87
N GLN A 37 -9.06 -8.82 16.39
CA GLN A 37 -9.22 -7.62 15.56
C GLN A 37 -7.92 -7.25 14.80
N GLU A 38 -6.77 -7.30 15.46
CA GLU A 38 -5.46 -7.04 14.87
C GLU A 38 -5.12 -8.08 13.78
N SER A 39 -5.46 -9.35 14.01
CA SER A 39 -5.28 -10.42 13.02
C SER A 39 -6.08 -10.14 11.75
N LEU A 40 -7.31 -9.64 11.87
CA LEU A 40 -8.13 -9.27 10.72
C LEU A 40 -7.55 -8.08 9.96
N LYS A 41 -7.08 -7.04 10.65
CA LYS A 41 -6.41 -5.88 10.00
C LYS A 41 -5.21 -6.35 9.17
N ARG A 42 -4.32 -7.13 9.78
CA ARG A 42 -3.12 -7.65 9.13
C ARG A 42 -3.45 -8.59 7.97
N LEU A 43 -4.48 -9.43 8.10
CA LEU A 43 -4.97 -10.29 7.04
C LEU A 43 -5.47 -9.49 5.82
N ILE A 44 -6.23 -8.41 6.06
CA ILE A 44 -6.73 -7.55 4.98
C ILE A 44 -5.58 -6.86 4.25
N ILE A 45 -4.56 -6.36 4.97
CA ILE A 45 -3.37 -5.76 4.37
C ILE A 45 -2.61 -6.81 3.53
N ALA A 46 -2.44 -8.03 4.06
CA ALA A 46 -1.79 -9.11 3.33
C ALA A 46 -2.57 -9.48 2.04
N PHE A 47 -3.90 -9.54 2.09
CA PHE A 47 -4.72 -9.77 0.90
C PHE A 47 -4.61 -8.64 -0.12
N PHE A 48 -4.56 -7.39 0.33
CA PHE A 48 -4.37 -6.24 -0.55
C PHE A 48 -3.02 -6.30 -1.27
N ILE A 49 -1.93 -6.57 -0.54
CA ILE A 49 -0.59 -6.77 -1.10
C ILE A 49 -0.60 -7.92 -2.11
N PHE A 50 -1.17 -9.07 -1.73
CA PHE A 50 -1.24 -10.23 -2.60
C PHE A 50 -2.05 -9.96 -3.88
N ASP A 51 -3.21 -9.31 -3.79
CA ASP A 51 -4.02 -8.92 -4.95
C ASP A 51 -3.23 -7.99 -5.89
N SER A 52 -2.50 -7.03 -5.34
CA SER A 52 -1.60 -6.16 -6.12
C SER A 52 -0.48 -6.96 -6.81
N GLN A 53 0.17 -7.89 -6.12
CA GLN A 53 1.21 -8.74 -6.71
C GLN A 53 0.67 -9.61 -7.86
N VAL A 54 -0.50 -10.22 -7.66
CA VAL A 54 -1.18 -11.02 -8.70
C VAL A 54 -1.54 -10.14 -9.90
N ALA A 55 -2.01 -8.92 -9.66
CA ALA A 55 -2.34 -7.96 -10.70
C ALA A 55 -1.12 -7.55 -11.53
N ILE A 56 0.01 -7.25 -10.88
CA ILE A 56 1.29 -6.90 -11.51
C ILE A 56 1.76 -8.05 -12.41
N VAL A 57 1.82 -9.28 -11.89
CA VAL A 57 2.31 -10.45 -12.64
C VAL A 57 1.42 -10.74 -13.86
N ASN A 58 0.11 -10.55 -13.72
CA ASN A 58 -0.84 -10.84 -14.79
C ASN A 58 -1.09 -9.66 -15.74
N MET A 59 -0.51 -8.48 -15.48
CA MET A 59 -0.79 -7.23 -16.21
C MET A 59 -2.30 -6.96 -16.26
N LYS A 60 -2.96 -6.96 -15.09
CA LYS A 60 -4.41 -6.73 -14.96
C LYS A 60 -4.69 -5.72 -13.87
N ASN A 61 -5.93 -5.20 -13.86
CA ASN A 61 -6.42 -4.40 -12.75
C ASN A 61 -6.48 -5.26 -11.47
N ALA A 62 -5.92 -4.73 -10.39
CA ALA A 62 -6.13 -5.27 -9.06
C ALA A 62 -7.59 -5.09 -8.63
N SER A 63 -8.09 -6.05 -7.84
CA SER A 63 -9.48 -6.14 -7.42
C SER A 63 -9.79 -5.26 -6.21
N ILE A 64 -8.79 -5.04 -5.34
CA ILE A 64 -8.92 -4.29 -4.09
C ILE A 64 -8.32 -2.90 -4.30
N SER A 65 -9.15 -1.87 -4.31
CA SER A 65 -8.66 -0.49 -4.46
C SER A 65 -8.05 0.01 -3.14
N PRO A 66 -6.95 0.79 -3.17
CA PRO A 66 -6.43 1.48 -1.99
C PRO A 66 -7.49 2.36 -1.32
N ALA A 67 -8.39 2.96 -2.11
CA ALA A 67 -9.51 3.78 -1.63
C ALA A 67 -10.52 3.02 -0.77
N GLN A 68 -10.53 1.69 -0.82
CA GLN A 68 -11.41 0.86 0.00
C GLN A 68 -10.84 0.64 1.40
N MET A 69 -9.53 0.80 1.62
CA MET A 69 -8.79 0.41 2.83
C MET A 69 -9.03 1.34 4.03
N GLN A 70 -10.28 1.44 4.50
CA GLN A 70 -10.65 2.23 5.68
C GLN A 70 -10.42 1.45 7.00
N ILE A 71 -9.54 0.45 6.99
CA ILE A 71 -9.16 -0.28 8.21
C ILE A 71 -8.20 0.61 9.03
N PRO A 72 -8.22 0.53 10.37
CA PRO A 72 -7.22 1.19 11.18
C PRO A 72 -5.81 0.71 10.81
N LEU A 73 -4.81 1.53 11.11
CA LEU A 73 -3.41 1.12 10.95
C LEU A 73 -3.11 -0.14 11.81
N PRO A 74 -2.25 -1.06 11.34
CA PRO A 74 -1.78 -2.18 12.13
C PRO A 74 -0.98 -1.67 13.33
N ALA A 75 -1.24 -2.26 14.51
CA ALA A 75 -0.45 -1.95 15.71
C ALA A 75 0.99 -2.40 15.51
N SER A 76 1.94 -1.84 16.28
CA SER A 76 3.35 -2.19 16.15
C SER A 76 3.64 -3.69 16.24
N GLN A 77 4.73 -4.11 15.60
CA GLN A 77 5.10 -5.52 15.55
C GLN A 77 5.33 -6.10 16.95
N ASP A 78 5.94 -5.34 17.86
CA ASP A 78 6.15 -5.75 19.25
C ASP A 78 4.83 -5.99 19.99
N MET A 79 3.84 -5.11 19.76
CA MET A 79 2.51 -5.27 20.36
C MET A 79 1.80 -6.51 19.79
N TRP A 80 1.92 -6.75 18.48
CA TRP A 80 1.37 -7.94 17.80
C TRP A 80 2.02 -9.24 18.29
N LEU A 81 3.32 -9.25 18.53
CA LEU A 81 4.08 -10.41 18.97
C LEU A 81 4.11 -10.58 20.49
N ALA A 82 3.36 -9.78 21.24
CA ALA A 82 3.30 -9.87 22.68
C ALA A 82 2.86 -11.29 23.13
N PRO A 83 3.64 -11.97 23.99
CA PRO A 83 3.39 -13.38 24.32
C PRO A 83 2.19 -13.62 25.25
N ASN A 84 1.70 -12.57 25.90
CA ASN A 84 0.56 -12.62 26.82
C ASN A 84 -0.04 -11.21 27.03
N ALA A 85 -1.19 -11.15 27.69
CA ALA A 85 -1.93 -9.91 27.90
C ALA A 85 -1.16 -8.86 28.74
N HIS A 86 -0.34 -9.28 29.71
CA HIS A 86 0.49 -8.35 30.49
C HIS A 86 1.59 -7.72 29.65
N ALA A 87 2.27 -8.52 28.80
CA ALA A 87 3.28 -8.01 27.88
C ALA A 87 2.66 -7.03 26.88
N TRP A 88 1.49 -7.36 26.33
CA TRP A 88 0.72 -6.49 25.45
C TRP A 88 0.41 -5.14 26.12
N ARG A 89 -0.09 -5.14 27.35
CA ARG A 89 -0.35 -3.91 28.13
C ARG A 89 0.91 -3.09 28.36
N ASN A 90 1.99 -3.74 28.80
CA ASN A 90 3.24 -3.04 29.10
C ASN A 90 3.81 -2.37 27.84
N ILE A 91 3.78 -3.08 26.71
CA ILE A 91 4.18 -2.52 25.41
C ILE A 91 3.26 -1.37 25.04
N TYR A 92 1.93 -1.55 25.13
CA TYR A 92 0.94 -0.50 24.84
C TYR A 92 1.25 0.81 25.56
N TYR A 93 1.49 0.77 26.88
CA TYR A 93 1.84 1.97 27.63
C TYR A 93 3.25 2.50 27.35
N SER A 94 4.20 1.65 26.97
CA SER A 94 5.58 2.08 26.65
C SER A 94 5.66 2.89 25.35
N VAL A 95 4.77 2.62 24.38
CA VAL A 95 4.77 3.29 23.07
C VAL A 95 3.69 4.36 22.93
N LYS A 96 2.72 4.41 23.85
CA LYS A 96 1.58 5.33 23.77
C LYS A 96 2.03 6.79 23.86
N LEU A 97 1.69 7.57 22.83
CA LEU A 97 1.93 9.00 22.79
C LEU A 97 0.73 9.78 23.39
N PRO A 98 0.97 10.80 24.23
CA PRO A 98 -0.12 11.64 24.76
C PRO A 98 -0.89 12.36 23.65
N GLY A 99 -2.22 12.29 23.70
CA GLY A 99 -3.10 13.00 22.75
C GLY A 99 -3.18 12.40 21.35
N VAL A 100 -2.45 11.31 21.07
CA VAL A 100 -2.49 10.63 19.78
C VAL A 100 -3.37 9.39 19.89
N ASN A 101 -4.31 9.25 18.95
CA ASN A 101 -5.15 8.06 18.82
C ASN A 101 -4.91 7.40 17.44
N PRO A 102 -4.01 6.42 17.33
CA PRO A 102 -3.72 5.76 16.06
C PRO A 102 -4.95 5.08 15.45
N GLU A 103 -5.92 4.67 16.28
CA GLU A 103 -7.10 3.98 15.80
C GLU A 103 -8.07 4.90 15.06
N SER A 104 -7.96 6.24 15.19
CA SER A 104 -8.78 7.15 14.37
C SER A 104 -8.31 7.21 12.92
N MET A 105 -7.04 6.88 12.66
CA MET A 105 -6.44 6.89 11.34
C MET A 105 -6.63 5.55 10.64
N THR A 106 -6.82 5.61 9.33
CA THR A 106 -6.98 4.44 8.48
C THR A 106 -5.83 4.28 7.50
N MET A 107 -5.71 3.10 6.91
CA MET A 107 -4.78 2.87 5.79
C MET A 107 -5.08 3.81 4.62
N LEU A 108 -6.35 4.17 4.37
CA LEU A 108 -6.73 5.16 3.37
C LEU A 108 -6.14 6.55 3.67
N ASP A 109 -6.27 7.03 4.90
CA ASP A 109 -5.71 8.32 5.31
C ASP A 109 -4.18 8.32 5.14
N PHE A 110 -3.55 7.19 5.53
CA PHE A 110 -2.12 7.01 5.37
C PHE A 110 -1.68 6.96 3.91
N PHE A 111 -2.42 6.30 3.02
CA PHE A 111 -2.10 6.29 1.58
C PHE A 111 -2.12 7.70 0.98
N GLY A 112 -3.02 8.57 1.44
CA GLY A 112 -3.06 9.97 0.98
C GLY A 112 -1.97 10.87 1.59
N ASN A 113 -1.33 10.47 2.69
CA ASN A 113 -0.26 11.24 3.31
C ASN A 113 0.65 10.33 4.15
N ASN A 114 1.71 9.78 3.53
CA ASN A 114 2.58 8.83 4.22
C ASN A 114 3.39 9.47 5.37
N ALA A 115 3.61 10.79 5.35
CA ALA A 115 4.38 11.49 6.38
C ALA A 115 3.72 11.41 7.78
N MET A 116 2.42 11.08 7.86
CA MET A 116 1.74 10.95 9.14
C MET A 116 2.31 9.84 10.04
N LEU A 117 2.98 8.83 9.47
CA LEU A 117 3.60 7.77 10.28
C LEU A 117 4.62 8.31 11.28
N GLN A 118 5.35 9.38 10.92
CA GLN A 118 6.32 10.01 11.81
C GLN A 118 5.67 10.52 13.12
N GLN A 119 4.39 10.86 13.07
CA GLN A 119 3.62 11.36 14.22
C GLN A 119 3.11 10.23 15.13
N LEU A 120 3.17 8.98 14.67
CA LEU A 120 2.64 7.81 15.38
C LEU A 120 3.71 7.02 16.12
N GLY A 121 4.99 7.36 15.95
CA GLY A 121 6.11 6.71 16.65
C GLY A 121 6.03 5.18 16.60
N ASN A 122 6.39 4.50 17.68
CA ASN A 122 6.40 3.03 17.70
C ASN A 122 5.02 2.39 17.99
N MET A 123 3.92 3.13 17.79
CA MET A 123 2.56 2.58 18.02
C MET A 123 2.05 1.73 16.84
N VAL A 124 2.61 1.92 15.65
CA VAL A 124 2.14 1.28 14.40
C VAL A 124 3.25 0.50 13.71
N ASP A 125 2.87 -0.54 12.97
CA ASP A 125 3.79 -1.35 12.17
C ASP A 125 4.20 -0.60 10.91
N HIS A 126 5.26 0.21 11.04
CA HIS A 126 5.79 1.06 9.96
C HIS A 126 6.13 0.23 8.72
N ARG A 127 6.79 -0.91 8.91
CA ARG A 127 7.23 -1.76 7.80
C ARG A 127 6.04 -2.29 7.01
N LEU A 128 4.99 -2.76 7.69
CA LEU A 128 3.79 -3.25 7.02
C LEU A 128 3.01 -2.13 6.33
N CYS A 129 2.88 -0.96 6.97
CA CYS A 129 2.27 0.22 6.36
C CYS A 129 3.01 0.64 5.09
N MET A 130 4.33 0.78 5.15
CA MET A 130 5.16 1.20 4.01
C MET A 130 5.09 0.22 2.85
N LEU A 131 5.14 -1.10 3.12
CA LEU A 131 4.95 -2.10 2.06
C LEU A 131 3.57 -1.96 1.41
N ALA A 132 2.51 -1.76 2.19
CA ALA A 132 1.18 -1.52 1.65
C ALA A 132 1.10 -0.20 0.84
N ALA A 133 1.78 0.87 1.25
CA ALA A 133 1.85 2.12 0.47
C ALA A 133 2.59 1.92 -0.87
N CYS A 134 3.66 1.12 -0.90
CA CYS A 134 4.35 0.77 -2.16
C CYS A 134 3.39 0.11 -3.15
N HIS A 135 2.58 -0.84 -2.67
CA HIS A 135 1.54 -1.47 -3.48
C HIS A 135 0.42 -0.49 -3.84
N GLY A 136 0.04 0.42 -2.94
CA GLY A 136 -0.92 1.51 -3.19
C GLY A 136 -0.51 2.40 -4.36
N LEU A 137 0.73 2.92 -4.36
CA LEU A 137 1.28 3.70 -5.48
C LEU A 137 1.32 2.89 -6.77
N GLY A 138 1.55 1.58 -6.68
CA GLY A 138 1.48 0.67 -7.82
C GLY A 138 0.15 0.69 -8.57
N HIS A 139 -0.98 0.88 -7.87
CA HIS A 139 -2.27 1.07 -8.53
C HIS A 139 -2.32 2.36 -9.34
N GLU A 140 -1.71 3.44 -8.85
CA GLU A 140 -1.69 4.72 -9.55
C GLU A 140 -0.81 4.66 -10.79
N VAL A 141 0.37 4.05 -10.68
CA VAL A 141 1.25 3.77 -11.81
C VAL A 141 0.53 2.93 -12.86
N TRP A 142 -0.16 1.86 -12.45
CA TRP A 142 -0.95 1.04 -13.35
C TRP A 142 -2.02 1.85 -14.09
N ASN A 143 -2.81 2.65 -13.35
CA ASN A 143 -3.84 3.50 -13.94
C ASN A 143 -3.25 4.54 -14.92
N PHE A 144 -2.14 5.16 -14.57
CA PHE A 144 -1.39 6.05 -15.45
C PHE A 144 -1.02 5.33 -16.77
N ARG A 145 -0.47 4.11 -16.71
CA ARG A 145 -0.12 3.33 -17.90
C ARG A 145 -1.33 2.98 -18.76
N GLN A 146 -2.45 2.60 -18.15
CA GLN A 146 -3.69 2.35 -18.90
C GLN A 146 -4.18 3.63 -19.60
N HIS A 147 -4.12 4.78 -18.94
CA HIS A 147 -4.44 6.07 -19.56
C HIS A 147 -3.47 6.43 -20.69
N ALA A 148 -2.17 6.18 -20.54
CA ALA A 148 -1.16 6.44 -21.57
C ALA A 148 -1.51 5.72 -22.88
N ARG A 149 -1.96 4.47 -22.81
CA ARG A 149 -2.39 3.70 -23.99
C ARG A 149 -3.60 4.30 -24.68
N LEU A 150 -4.59 4.78 -23.91
CA LEU A 150 -5.76 5.46 -24.47
C LEU A 150 -5.38 6.78 -25.15
N LEU A 151 -4.30 7.42 -24.70
CA LEU A 151 -3.80 8.70 -25.21
C LEU A 151 -2.81 8.58 -26.39
N ALA A 152 -2.39 7.37 -26.78
CA ALA A 152 -1.31 7.15 -27.76
C ALA A 152 -1.47 7.92 -29.09
N HIS A 153 -2.70 8.13 -29.57
CA HIS A 153 -2.98 8.83 -30.83
C HIS A 153 -3.36 10.31 -30.67
N TRP A 154 -3.41 10.82 -29.44
CA TRP A 154 -4.01 12.14 -29.15
C TRP A 154 -3.11 13.32 -29.49
N LYS A 155 -1.79 13.11 -29.56
CA LYS A 155 -0.82 14.12 -30.02
C LYS A 155 -1.17 14.64 -31.42
N ASN A 156 -1.74 13.78 -32.26
CA ASN A 156 -2.14 14.09 -33.63
C ASN A 156 -3.54 14.73 -33.73
N GLN A 157 -4.32 14.72 -32.63
CA GLN A 157 -5.70 15.24 -32.60
C GLN A 157 -5.80 16.66 -32.03
N GLY A 158 -4.68 17.34 -31.75
CA GLY A 158 -4.67 18.73 -31.28
C GLY A 158 -5.12 18.95 -29.82
N ARG A 159 -5.36 17.87 -29.06
CA ARG A 159 -5.79 17.87 -27.65
C ARG A 159 -4.59 18.00 -26.70
N ARG A 160 -3.90 19.15 -26.74
CA ARG A 160 -2.65 19.38 -25.99
C ARG A 160 -2.82 19.40 -24.47
N ASP A 161 -3.99 19.81 -23.98
CA ASP A 161 -4.33 19.93 -22.57
C ASP A 161 -4.24 18.59 -21.82
N ARG A 162 -4.83 17.52 -22.36
CA ARG A 162 -4.78 16.20 -21.73
C ARG A 162 -3.41 15.56 -21.76
N TRP A 163 -2.66 15.78 -22.83
CA TRP A 163 -1.28 15.31 -22.92
C TRP A 163 -0.39 15.98 -21.86
N LEU A 164 -0.52 17.31 -21.68
CA LEU A 164 0.20 18.04 -20.65
C LEU A 164 -0.19 17.58 -19.25
N ALA A 165 -1.48 17.37 -18.98
CA ALA A 165 -1.95 16.83 -17.70
C ALA A 165 -1.35 15.45 -17.41
N HIS A 166 -1.27 14.58 -18.42
CA HIS A 166 -0.62 13.27 -18.31
C HIS A 166 0.89 13.39 -18.00
N GLN A 167 1.60 14.33 -18.61
CA GLN A 167 3.01 14.58 -18.28
C GLN A 167 3.21 15.09 -16.85
N THR A 168 2.33 15.97 -16.36
CA THR A 168 2.35 16.42 -14.96
C THR A 168 2.12 15.23 -14.03
N GLN A 169 1.11 14.39 -14.30
CA GLN A 169 0.84 13.20 -13.49
C GLN A 169 2.03 12.23 -13.45
N GLN A 170 2.76 12.08 -14.57
CA GLN A 170 3.97 11.25 -14.58
C GLN A 170 5.05 11.79 -13.63
N ARG A 171 5.23 13.12 -13.59
CA ARG A 171 6.18 13.77 -12.68
C ARG A 171 5.76 13.57 -11.23
N ASP A 172 4.50 13.83 -10.92
CA ASP A 172 3.97 13.68 -9.56
C ASP A 172 4.17 12.24 -9.05
N LEU A 173 3.83 11.24 -9.86
CA LEU A 173 4.07 9.82 -9.51
C LEU A 173 5.55 9.48 -9.35
N ASN A 174 6.43 10.07 -10.16
CA ASN A 174 7.86 9.86 -10.02
C ASN A 174 8.38 10.44 -8.70
N ASP A 175 7.91 11.63 -8.33
CA ASP A 175 8.28 12.30 -7.08
C ASP A 175 7.77 11.51 -5.87
N ASP A 176 6.53 11.00 -5.91
CA ASP A 176 5.95 10.15 -4.87
C ASP A 176 6.72 8.84 -4.69
N LEU A 177 7.01 8.13 -5.79
CA LEU A 177 7.80 6.88 -5.76
C LEU A 177 9.21 7.12 -5.22
N THR A 178 9.88 8.18 -5.68
CA THR A 178 11.26 8.51 -5.25
C THR A 178 11.29 8.92 -3.78
N THR A 179 10.28 9.65 -3.32
CA THR A 179 10.13 10.03 -1.91
C THR A 179 9.96 8.79 -1.04
N LEU A 180 9.09 7.86 -1.45
CA LEU A 180 8.85 6.62 -0.72
C LEU A 180 10.08 5.71 -0.72
N GLN A 181 10.80 5.63 -1.85
CA GLN A 181 12.06 4.91 -1.98
C GLN A 181 13.12 5.47 -1.03
N THR A 182 13.35 6.78 -1.05
CA THR A 182 14.33 7.44 -0.18
C THR A 182 14.00 7.18 1.30
N HIS A 183 12.71 7.23 1.66
CA HIS A 183 12.26 6.88 3.01
C HIS A 183 12.61 5.42 3.38
N CYS A 184 12.31 4.48 2.48
CA CYS A 184 12.62 3.06 2.70
C CYS A 184 14.14 2.82 2.80
N GLU A 185 14.96 3.45 1.98
CA GLU A 185 16.42 3.30 2.01
C GLU A 185 17.05 3.84 3.30
N MET A 186 16.53 4.94 3.83
CA MET A 186 17.00 5.51 5.10
C MET A 186 16.65 4.65 6.31
N GLN A 187 15.61 3.83 6.23
CA GLN A 187 15.18 2.96 7.32
C GLN A 187 15.87 1.59 7.24
N MET A 188 16.76 1.31 8.22
CA MET A 188 17.49 0.03 8.31
C MET A 188 16.58 -1.22 8.39
N SER A 189 15.33 -1.05 8.80
CA SER A 189 14.33 -2.13 8.96
C SER A 189 13.39 -2.30 7.77
N SER A 190 13.61 -1.58 6.66
CA SER A 190 12.73 -1.62 5.49
C SER A 190 12.68 -3.00 4.83
N SER A 191 11.52 -3.33 4.27
CA SER A 191 11.34 -4.58 3.53
C SER A 191 12.10 -4.51 2.19
N GLN A 192 12.96 -5.50 1.92
CA GLN A 192 13.61 -5.64 0.60
C GLN A 192 12.57 -5.79 -0.52
N GLU A 193 11.44 -6.43 -0.20
CA GLU A 193 10.28 -6.52 -1.08
C GLU A 193 9.71 -5.14 -1.43
N ALA A 194 9.68 -4.19 -0.49
CA ALA A 194 9.20 -2.84 -0.74
C ALA A 194 10.14 -2.09 -1.70
N LEU A 195 11.46 -2.16 -1.48
CA LEU A 195 12.45 -1.54 -2.37
C LEU A 195 12.39 -2.13 -3.78
N PHE A 196 12.37 -3.45 -3.92
CA PHE A 196 12.23 -4.12 -5.20
C PHE A 196 10.93 -3.73 -5.92
N THR A 197 9.83 -3.64 -5.17
CA THR A 197 8.53 -3.24 -5.70
C THR A 197 8.55 -1.79 -6.17
N LEU A 198 9.20 -0.87 -5.46
CA LEU A 198 9.34 0.52 -5.88
C LEU A 198 10.17 0.67 -7.16
N GLU A 199 11.28 -0.05 -7.26
CA GLU A 199 12.10 -0.08 -8.47
C GLU A 199 11.32 -0.60 -9.68
N LEU A 200 10.53 -1.66 -9.47
CA LEU A 200 9.62 -2.17 -10.50
C LEU A 200 8.63 -1.09 -10.95
N HIS A 201 8.02 -0.37 -10.00
CA HIS A 201 7.07 0.70 -10.31
C HIS A 201 7.74 1.87 -11.05
N LEU A 202 8.91 2.32 -10.62
CA LEU A 202 9.72 3.34 -11.30
C LEU A 202 10.04 2.92 -12.73
N MET A 203 10.43 1.67 -12.96
CA MET A 203 10.63 1.13 -14.31
C MET A 203 9.31 1.15 -15.11
N THR A 204 8.22 0.64 -14.55
CA THR A 204 6.91 0.57 -15.26
C THR A 204 6.31 1.94 -15.55
N LEU A 205 6.62 2.96 -14.76
CA LEU A 205 6.20 4.33 -15.01
C LEU A 205 6.76 4.81 -16.35
N HIS A 206 8.02 4.47 -16.64
CA HIS A 206 8.73 4.90 -17.84
C HIS A 206 8.55 3.93 -19.02
N VAL A 207 8.45 2.62 -18.77
CA VAL A 207 8.44 1.57 -19.81
C VAL A 207 7.14 0.76 -19.79
N ASP A 208 6.58 0.49 -20.98
CA ASP A 208 5.40 -0.40 -21.08
C ASP A 208 5.84 -1.88 -20.97
N LEU A 209 5.62 -2.49 -19.82
CA LEU A 209 6.00 -3.90 -19.64
C LEU A 209 5.22 -4.85 -20.56
N GLU A 210 4.00 -4.52 -20.99
CA GLU A 210 3.31 -5.38 -21.97
C GLU A 210 3.90 -5.24 -23.36
N ASP A 211 4.36 -4.04 -23.76
CA ASP A 211 5.08 -3.89 -25.03
C ASP A 211 6.41 -4.66 -24.97
N VAL A 212 7.16 -4.58 -23.86
CA VAL A 212 8.40 -5.35 -23.65
C VAL A 212 8.15 -6.86 -23.72
N GLN A 213 7.10 -7.35 -23.07
CA GLN A 213 6.70 -8.76 -23.16
C GLN A 213 6.30 -9.15 -24.59
N THR A 214 5.54 -8.29 -25.28
CA THR A 214 5.12 -8.54 -26.67
C THR A 214 6.33 -8.59 -27.60
N PHE A 215 7.29 -7.68 -27.43
CA PHE A 215 8.52 -7.61 -28.20
C PHE A 215 9.44 -8.81 -27.97
N SER A 216 9.52 -9.31 -26.73
CA SER A 216 10.26 -10.54 -26.42
C SER A 216 9.62 -11.82 -26.98
N GLY A 217 8.49 -11.70 -27.71
CA GLY A 217 7.88 -12.80 -28.46
C GLY A 217 6.65 -13.43 -27.81
N LYS A 218 6.13 -12.86 -26.70
CA LYS A 218 4.92 -13.39 -26.02
C LYS A 218 3.72 -13.59 -26.95
N SER A 219 3.58 -12.72 -27.96
CA SER A 219 2.46 -12.72 -28.91
C SER A 219 2.88 -13.10 -30.33
N GLY A 220 4.09 -13.67 -30.52
CA GLY A 220 4.63 -14.02 -31.82
C GLY A 220 5.38 -12.88 -32.54
N GLU A 221 6.03 -13.21 -33.65
CA GLU A 221 6.97 -12.32 -34.35
C GLU A 221 6.28 -11.11 -34.99
N GLU A 222 5.07 -11.28 -35.52
CA GLU A 222 4.33 -10.18 -36.16
C GLU A 222 4.00 -9.06 -35.17
N GLU A 223 3.48 -9.43 -33.99
CA GLU A 223 3.18 -8.47 -32.92
C GLU A 223 4.45 -7.84 -32.34
N ALA A 224 5.53 -8.60 -32.20
CA ALA A 224 6.82 -8.06 -31.78
C ALA A 224 7.32 -6.95 -32.71
N ARG A 225 7.15 -7.11 -34.04
CA ARG A 225 7.50 -6.05 -35.01
C ARG A 225 6.63 -4.81 -34.89
N LYS A 226 5.34 -4.97 -34.53
CA LYS A 226 4.40 -3.84 -34.35
C LYS A 226 4.75 -2.97 -33.15
N VAL A 227 5.24 -3.55 -32.05
CA VAL A 227 5.59 -2.80 -30.84
C VAL A 227 7.01 -2.21 -30.87
N LEU A 228 7.89 -2.68 -31.75
CA LEU A 228 9.29 -2.21 -31.86
C LEU A 228 9.46 -0.68 -31.88
N PRO A 229 8.65 0.12 -32.61
CA PRO A 229 8.78 1.58 -32.59
C PRO A 229 8.58 2.18 -31.19
N ARG A 230 7.69 1.61 -30.37
CA ARG A 230 7.34 2.11 -29.02
C ARG A 230 8.40 1.78 -27.96
N ILE A 231 9.30 0.84 -28.25
CA ILE A 231 10.40 0.43 -27.36
C ILE A 231 11.70 1.19 -27.67
N ARG A 232 11.83 1.74 -28.88
CA ARG A 232 13.02 2.50 -29.31
C ARG A 232 12.98 3.98 -28.93
N GLU A 233 11.82 4.50 -28.55
CA GLU A 233 11.60 5.86 -28.04
C GLU A 233 11.91 5.94 -26.54
#